data_AF-A0A533V516-F1
#
_entry.id   AF-A0A533V516-F1
#
_cell.length_a   1.000
_cell.length_b   1.000
_cell.length_c   1.000
_cell.angle_alpha   90.00
_cell.angle_beta   90.00
_cell.angle_gamma   90.00
#
_symmetry.space_group_name_H-M   'P 1'
#
loop_
_entity.id
_entity.type
_entity.pdbx_description
1 polymer ?
#
loop_
_entity_poly.entity_id
_entity_poly.type
_entity_poly.pdbx_seq_one_letter_code
_entity_poly.pdbx_strand_id
1 'polypeptide(L)'
;MVAFQGEHGAYSEIAARKVFPASNLVPMKLFQDIFDALRSNSIDCAVVPIENSIEGSVNEIYDLLLDTEKKITGEIFLKINHCLITLPTNRTITRVFSHPQALAQCRNYINKRNLDSVPAYDTAGSVRLIKEKKILDAGAIASKNAADFYNMKILDENIEDRKNNFTRFLVLSDQETSPTKKDRTSMIFGLKHTPGSLFSVIQEFNNSKINLTKIES
;
A
#
# COMPACT_ATOMS: atom_id res chain seq x y z
N MET A 1 9.18 16.15 6.26
CA MET A 1 9.45 15.08 5.28
C MET A 1 8.54 13.90 5.56
N VAL A 2 7.86 13.37 4.54
CA VAL A 2 6.93 12.26 4.71
C VAL A 2 7.45 11.06 3.94
N ALA A 3 7.71 9.95 4.63
CA ALA A 3 8.16 8.73 3.98
C ALA A 3 7.00 7.82 3.56
N PHE A 4 7.23 7.04 2.52
CA PHE A 4 6.36 5.95 2.10
C PHE A 4 7.21 4.81 1.55
N GLN A 5 6.68 3.59 1.58
CA GLN A 5 7.40 2.44 1.03
C GLN A 5 7.17 2.32 -0.47
N GLY A 6 8.25 2.11 -1.21
CA GLY A 6 8.26 1.81 -2.63
C GLY A 6 9.07 2.81 -3.45
N GLU A 7 8.67 2.98 -4.70
CA GLU A 7 9.26 3.88 -5.68
C GLU A 7 8.26 4.99 -6.04
N HIS A 8 8.73 6.06 -6.70
CA HIS A 8 7.82 7.08 -7.21
C HIS A 8 6.80 6.49 -8.19
N GLY A 9 5.53 6.87 -8.04
CA GLY A 9 4.39 6.29 -8.73
C GLY A 9 3.71 5.14 -7.98
N ALA A 10 4.26 4.68 -6.84
CA ALA A 10 3.63 3.64 -6.03
C ALA A 10 2.31 4.11 -5.40
N TYR A 11 1.43 3.16 -5.07
CA TYR A 11 0.16 3.45 -4.39
C TYR A 11 0.35 4.14 -3.04
N SER A 12 1.43 3.79 -2.31
CA SER A 12 1.80 4.44 -1.05
C SER A 12 2.10 5.93 -1.24
N GLU A 13 2.72 6.32 -2.36
CA GLU A 13 2.95 7.74 -2.68
C GLU A 13 1.63 8.46 -2.96
N ILE A 14 0.70 7.82 -3.67
CA ILE A 14 -0.63 8.40 -3.94
C ILE A 14 -1.37 8.63 -2.63
N ALA A 15 -1.34 7.67 -1.70
CA ALA A 15 -1.92 7.81 -0.37
C ALA A 15 -1.25 8.95 0.40
N ALA A 16 0.08 8.99 0.42
CA ALA A 16 0.84 10.04 1.09
C ALA A 16 0.56 11.44 0.52
N ARG A 17 0.48 11.59 -0.81
CA ARG A 17 0.15 12.86 -1.47
C ARG A 17 -1.26 13.34 -1.16
N LYS A 18 -2.23 12.43 -0.99
CA LYS A 18 -3.61 12.80 -0.61
C LYS A 18 -3.68 13.35 0.83
N VAL A 19 -2.91 12.78 1.74
CA VAL A 19 -2.85 13.24 3.13
C VAL A 19 -1.99 14.51 3.25
N PHE A 20 -0.90 14.58 2.49
CA PHE A 20 0.10 15.65 2.55
C PHE A 20 0.36 16.26 1.16
N PRO A 21 -0.56 17.09 0.63
CA PRO A 21 -0.47 17.59 -0.75
C PRO A 21 0.82 18.37 -1.06
N ALA A 22 1.26 19.21 -0.13
CA ALA A 22 2.39 20.13 -0.31
C ALA A 22 3.72 19.62 0.30
N SER A 23 3.76 18.41 0.86
CA SER A 23 4.95 17.91 1.54
C SER A 23 5.94 17.26 0.58
N ASN A 24 7.22 17.28 0.98
CA ASN A 24 8.24 16.48 0.33
C ASN A 24 8.04 14.99 0.70
N LEU A 25 7.71 14.18 -0.31
CA LEU A 25 7.49 12.75 -0.16
C LEU A 25 8.77 12.00 -0.52
N VAL A 26 9.20 11.11 0.36
CA VAL A 26 10.46 10.38 0.19
C VAL A 26 10.19 8.88 0.08
N PRO A 27 10.51 8.26 -1.08
CA PRO A 27 10.43 6.82 -1.22
C PRO A 27 11.51 6.15 -0.37
N MET A 28 11.13 5.07 0.32
CA MET A 28 12.05 4.18 1.01
C MET A 28 11.78 2.74 0.56
N LYS A 29 12.84 1.96 0.42
CA LYS A 29 12.73 0.64 -0.21
C LYS A 29 12.04 -0.36 0.71
N LEU A 30 12.47 -0.43 1.97
CA LEU A 30 11.94 -1.36 2.96
C LEU A 30 11.06 -0.64 3.97
N PHE A 31 10.10 -1.36 4.56
CA PHE A 31 9.32 -0.82 5.67
C PHE A 31 10.21 -0.55 6.88
N GLN A 32 11.15 -1.45 7.18
CA GLN A 32 12.15 -1.26 8.23
C GLN A 32 12.86 0.11 8.12
N ASP A 33 13.28 0.52 6.93
CA ASP A 33 13.96 1.80 6.69
C ASP A 33 13.09 2.99 7.14
N ILE A 34 11.78 2.92 6.91
CA ILE A 34 10.81 3.95 7.34
C ILE A 34 10.73 4.01 8.85
N PHE A 35 10.66 2.86 9.52
CA PHE A 35 10.56 2.82 10.98
C PHE A 35 11.87 3.24 11.66
N ASP A 36 13.02 2.89 11.09
CA ASP A 36 14.33 3.40 11.52
C ASP A 36 14.42 4.92 11.34
N ALA A 37 13.90 5.44 10.22
CA ALA A 37 13.86 6.88 9.97
C ALA A 37 12.92 7.61 10.94
N LEU A 38 11.76 7.03 11.26
CA LEU A 38 10.84 7.55 12.28
C LEU A 38 11.50 7.57 13.67
N ARG A 39 12.17 6.49 14.07
CA ARG A 39 12.86 6.39 15.37
C ARG A 39 13.99 7.39 15.53
N SER A 40 14.76 7.59 14.46
CA SER A 40 15.86 8.58 14.43
C SER A 40 15.39 10.03 14.27
N ASN A 41 14.07 10.27 14.13
CA ASN A 41 13.49 11.58 13.80
C ASN A 41 14.09 12.21 12.52
N SER A 42 14.57 11.37 11.59
CA SER A 42 15.04 11.85 10.29
C SER A 42 13.88 12.14 9.33
N ILE A 43 12.67 11.66 9.64
CA ILE A 43 11.40 12.00 8.99
C ILE A 43 10.36 12.39 10.03
N ASP A 44 9.40 13.24 9.64
CA ASP A 44 8.36 13.73 10.55
C ASP A 44 7.13 12.82 10.55
N CYS A 45 6.84 12.22 9.39
CA CYS A 45 5.66 11.38 9.21
C CYS A 45 5.96 10.22 8.25
N ALA A 46 5.16 9.16 8.36
CA ALA A 46 5.14 8.08 7.39
C ALA A 46 3.71 7.71 7.01
N VAL A 47 3.53 7.22 5.78
CA VAL A 47 2.27 6.61 5.33
C VAL A 47 2.53 5.16 4.93
N VAL A 48 1.95 4.22 5.68
CA VAL A 48 2.22 2.79 5.56
C VAL A 48 0.93 2.00 5.31
N PRO A 49 0.94 1.01 4.39
CA PRO A 49 -0.23 0.16 4.13
C PRO A 49 -0.38 -0.85 5.27
N ILE A 50 -1.57 -0.94 5.88
CA ILE A 50 -1.83 -1.91 6.97
C ILE A 50 -2.68 -3.10 6.51
N GLU A 51 -3.50 -2.90 5.48
CA GLU A 51 -4.47 -3.89 5.05
C GLU A 51 -4.91 -3.66 3.60
N ASN A 52 -5.08 -4.74 2.85
CA ASN A 52 -5.70 -4.74 1.53
C ASN A 52 -6.94 -5.63 1.53
N SER A 53 -8.01 -5.20 0.86
CA SER A 53 -9.30 -5.91 0.85
C SER A 53 -9.28 -7.27 0.13
N ILE A 54 -8.21 -7.59 -0.60
CA ILE A 54 -8.04 -8.87 -1.31
C ILE A 54 -7.03 -9.77 -0.58
N GLU A 55 -5.87 -9.23 -0.20
CA GLU A 55 -4.79 -10.04 0.42
C GLU A 55 -4.84 -10.09 1.95
N GLY A 56 -5.64 -9.23 2.59
CA GLY A 56 -5.68 -9.11 4.05
C GLY A 56 -4.58 -8.19 4.59
N SER A 57 -4.09 -8.53 5.78
CA SER A 57 -3.19 -7.70 6.57
C SER A 57 -1.75 -7.71 6.07
N VAL A 58 -1.07 -6.57 6.24
CA VAL A 58 0.37 -6.45 6.00
C VAL A 58 1.09 -6.71 7.32
N ASN A 59 1.36 -7.98 7.63
CA ASN A 59 1.87 -8.43 8.93
C ASN A 59 3.18 -7.73 9.35
N GLU A 60 4.09 -7.50 8.40
CA GLU A 60 5.35 -6.79 8.67
C GLU A 60 5.12 -5.41 9.29
N ILE A 61 4.06 -4.69 8.89
CA ILE A 61 3.72 -3.40 9.50
C ILE A 61 3.18 -3.57 10.91
N TYR A 62 2.40 -4.62 11.19
CA TYR A 62 1.93 -4.90 12.55
C TYR A 62 3.09 -5.16 13.51
N ASP A 63 4.09 -5.93 13.08
CA ASP A 63 5.29 -6.18 13.86
C ASP A 63 6.08 -4.89 14.10
N LEU A 64 6.30 -4.08 13.06
CA LEU A 64 7.02 -2.81 13.18
C LEU A 64 6.29 -1.78 14.04
N LEU A 65 4.96 -1.83 14.10
CA LEU A 65 4.16 -0.96 14.97
C LEU A 65 4.32 -1.28 16.45
N LEU A 66 4.72 -2.51 16.81
CA LEU A 66 5.06 -2.85 18.20
C LEU A 66 6.37 -2.18 18.66
N ASP A 67 7.27 -1.91 17.71
CA ASP A 67 8.62 -1.40 17.97
C ASP A 67 8.76 0.11 17.71
N THR A 68 7.64 0.85 17.67
CA THR A 68 7.62 2.30 17.48
C THR A 68 6.81 3.02 18.55
N GLU A 69 7.30 4.19 18.96
CA GLU A 69 6.56 5.11 19.84
C GLU A 69 5.69 6.11 19.04
N LYS A 70 5.78 6.10 17.70
CA LYS A 70 4.98 6.99 16.85
C LYS A 70 3.50 6.63 16.93
N LYS A 71 2.65 7.67 16.96
CA LYS A 71 1.20 7.49 17.05
C LYS A 71 0.58 7.39 15.67
N ILE A 72 -0.55 6.67 15.59
CA ILE A 72 -1.43 6.70 14.42
C ILE A 72 -2.26 7.99 14.51
N THR A 73 -2.03 8.93 13.59
CA THR A 73 -2.69 10.24 13.57
C THR A 73 -3.72 10.38 12.45
N GLY A 74 -3.86 9.36 11.62
CA GLY A 74 -4.86 9.33 10.57
C GLY A 74 -4.88 8.01 9.82
N GLU A 75 -5.90 7.83 9.00
CA GLU A 75 -6.02 6.72 8.07
C GLU A 75 -6.60 7.20 6.73
N ILE A 76 -6.26 6.48 5.67
CA ILE A 76 -6.84 6.70 4.34
C ILE A 76 -7.08 5.38 3.63
N PHE A 77 -8.23 5.25 3.00
CA PHE A 77 -8.55 4.13 2.11
C PHE A 77 -8.32 4.56 0.68
N LEU A 78 -7.40 3.87 0.00
CA LEU A 78 -7.09 4.12 -1.40
C LEU A 78 -7.63 2.98 -2.25
N LYS A 79 -8.42 3.32 -3.27
CA LYS A 79 -8.82 2.37 -4.30
C LYS A 79 -7.62 2.02 -5.18
N ILE A 80 -7.38 0.74 -5.40
CA ILE A 80 -6.30 0.21 -6.21
C ILE A 80 -6.86 -0.18 -7.57
N ASN A 81 -6.46 0.58 -8.60
CA ASN A 81 -6.85 0.33 -9.99
C ASN A 81 -5.59 0.10 -10.80
N HIS A 82 -5.47 -1.08 -11.38
CA HIS A 82 -4.29 -1.47 -12.14
C HIS A 82 -4.41 -1.04 -13.60
N CYS A 83 -3.31 -0.53 -14.16
CA CYS A 83 -3.19 -0.15 -15.55
C CYS A 83 -2.13 -1.01 -16.23
N LEU A 84 -2.35 -1.36 -17.50
CA LEU A 84 -1.31 -1.89 -18.36
C LEU A 84 -0.55 -0.71 -18.99
N ILE A 85 0.75 -0.63 -18.70
CA ILE A 85 1.60 0.52 -19.06
C ILE A 85 2.77 0.05 -19.91
N THR A 86 3.13 0.79 -20.96
CA THR A 86 4.25 0.44 -21.85
C THR A 86 4.97 1.70 -22.35
N LEU A 87 6.06 1.52 -23.11
CA LEU A 87 6.73 2.63 -23.77
C LEU A 87 5.78 3.29 -24.79
N PRO A 88 5.79 4.63 -24.94
CA PRO A 88 4.92 5.30 -25.90
C PRO A 88 5.01 4.79 -27.35
N THR A 89 6.19 4.28 -27.74
CA THR A 89 6.49 3.74 -29.06
C THR A 89 6.01 2.30 -29.26
N ASN A 90 5.74 1.56 -28.18
CA ASN A 90 5.39 0.15 -28.27
C ASN A 90 3.96 -0.03 -28.76
N ARG A 91 3.80 -0.93 -29.73
CA ARG A 91 2.50 -1.32 -30.29
C ARG A 91 2.08 -2.73 -29.90
N THR A 92 3.05 -3.58 -29.59
CA THR A 92 2.82 -4.99 -29.23
C THR A 92 3.66 -5.32 -28.00
N ILE A 93 3.06 -6.04 -27.05
CA ILE A 93 3.73 -6.55 -25.86
C ILE A 93 3.51 -8.07 -25.79
N THR A 94 4.51 -8.80 -25.30
CA THR A 94 4.45 -10.26 -25.13
C THR A 94 4.55 -10.66 -23.66
N ARG A 95 5.08 -9.78 -22.81
CA ARG A 95 5.28 -10.03 -21.39
C ARG A 95 4.94 -8.82 -20.54
N VAL A 96 4.60 -9.08 -19.28
CA VAL A 96 4.20 -8.06 -18.33
C VAL A 96 4.93 -8.18 -16.99
N PHE A 97 5.47 -7.06 -16.51
CA PHE A 97 6.21 -6.97 -15.26
C PHE A 97 5.36 -6.35 -14.16
N SER A 98 5.35 -6.94 -12.98
CA SER A 98 4.78 -6.31 -11.79
C SER A 98 5.14 -7.07 -10.51
N HIS A 99 4.74 -6.52 -9.37
CA HIS A 99 4.73 -7.26 -8.11
C HIS A 99 3.88 -8.53 -8.22
N PRO A 100 4.28 -9.68 -7.64
CA PRO A 100 3.52 -10.93 -7.70
C PRO A 100 2.04 -10.80 -7.35
N GLN A 101 1.72 -9.96 -6.36
CA GLN A 101 0.35 -9.66 -5.97
C GLN A 101 -0.45 -8.98 -7.09
N ALA A 102 0.12 -7.98 -7.76
CA ALA A 102 -0.55 -7.28 -8.85
C ALA A 102 -0.73 -8.18 -10.08
N LEU A 103 0.25 -9.05 -10.36
CA LEU A 103 0.11 -10.10 -11.39
C LEU A 103 -1.03 -11.06 -11.07
N ALA A 104 -1.11 -11.53 -9.81
CA ALA A 104 -2.18 -12.42 -9.36
C ALA A 104 -3.56 -11.76 -9.45
N GLN A 105 -3.65 -10.46 -9.15
CA GLN A 105 -4.88 -9.67 -9.22
C GLN A 105 -5.33 -9.33 -10.64
N CYS A 106 -4.50 -9.56 -11.66
CA CYS A 106 -4.82 -9.27 -13.07
C CYS A 106 -4.74 -10.54 -13.95
N ARG A 107 -4.85 -11.72 -13.34
CA ARG A 107 -4.55 -12.99 -14.00
C ARG A 107 -5.47 -13.26 -15.19
N ASN A 108 -6.77 -12.94 -15.08
CA ASN A 108 -7.69 -13.19 -16.20
C ASN A 108 -7.36 -12.30 -17.39
N TYR A 109 -7.01 -11.03 -17.14
CA TYR A 109 -6.60 -10.09 -18.18
C TYR A 109 -5.32 -10.58 -18.88
N ILE A 110 -4.30 -10.98 -18.11
CA ILE A 110 -3.02 -11.49 -18.61
C ILE A 110 -3.24 -12.73 -19.50
N ASN A 111 -4.02 -13.70 -19.03
CA ASN A 111 -4.32 -14.93 -19.78
C ASN A 111 -5.09 -14.63 -21.07
N LYS A 112 -6.08 -13.73 -21.01
CA LYS A 112 -6.88 -13.33 -22.19
C LYS A 112 -6.03 -12.67 -23.28
N ARG A 113 -4.99 -11.92 -22.88
CA ARG A 113 -4.04 -11.27 -23.79
C ARG A 113 -2.87 -12.18 -24.20
N ASN A 114 -2.78 -13.39 -23.64
CA ASN A 114 -1.67 -14.34 -23.84
C ASN A 114 -0.30 -13.71 -23.55
N LEU A 115 -0.18 -13.04 -22.40
CA LEU A 115 1.04 -12.38 -21.95
C LEU A 115 1.80 -13.23 -20.93
N ASP A 116 3.12 -13.26 -21.03
CA ASP A 116 3.98 -13.89 -20.03
C ASP A 116 4.12 -13.01 -18.79
N SER A 117 3.82 -13.57 -17.61
CA SER A 117 3.98 -12.86 -16.34
C SER A 117 5.42 -12.92 -15.86
N VAL A 118 6.03 -11.76 -15.59
CA VAL A 118 7.39 -11.63 -15.07
C VAL A 118 7.36 -10.96 -13.69
N PRO A 119 7.56 -11.71 -12.60
CA PRO A 119 7.64 -11.16 -11.26
C PRO A 119 8.75 -10.12 -11.13
N ALA A 120 8.42 -9.01 -10.48
CA ALA A 120 9.33 -7.92 -10.15
C ALA A 120 9.13 -7.48 -8.69
N TYR A 121 10.06 -6.68 -8.17
CA TYR A 121 10.05 -6.27 -6.77
C TYR A 121 8.89 -5.33 -6.40
N ASP A 122 8.53 -4.41 -7.29
CA ASP A 122 7.38 -3.51 -7.06
C ASP A 122 6.68 -3.12 -8.37
N THR A 123 5.47 -2.58 -8.24
CA THR A 123 4.64 -2.16 -9.38
C THR A 123 5.21 -0.95 -10.12
N ALA A 124 5.61 0.12 -9.43
CA ALA A 124 6.08 1.36 -10.04
C ALA A 124 7.51 1.21 -10.57
N GLY A 125 8.38 0.51 -9.87
CA GLY A 125 9.71 0.14 -10.35
C GLY A 125 9.69 -0.81 -11.54
N SER A 126 8.60 -1.57 -11.76
CA SER A 126 8.40 -2.29 -13.04
C SER A 126 8.25 -1.32 -14.21
N VAL A 127 7.54 -0.20 -14.01
CA VAL A 127 7.43 0.88 -15.01
C VAL A 127 8.80 1.53 -15.25
N ARG A 128 9.52 1.86 -14.16
CA ARG A 128 10.89 2.40 -14.24
C ARG A 128 11.82 1.48 -15.02
N LEU A 129 11.81 0.18 -14.69
CA LEU A 129 12.66 -0.83 -15.32
C LEU A 129 12.46 -0.87 -16.85
N ILE A 130 11.20 -0.91 -17.30
CA ILE A 130 10.88 -0.93 -18.73
C ILE A 130 11.32 0.36 -19.40
N LYS A 131 11.13 1.52 -18.73
CA LYS A 131 11.54 2.83 -19.23
C LYS A 131 13.05 2.92 -19.41
N GLU A 132 13.81 2.61 -18.37
CA GLU A 132 15.27 2.74 -18.34
C GLU A 132 15.95 1.77 -19.30
N LYS A 133 15.51 0.51 -19.31
CA LYS A 133 16.06 -0.53 -20.20
C LYS A 133 15.48 -0.50 -21.61
N LYS A 134 14.51 0.38 -21.88
CA LYS A 134 13.82 0.52 -23.18
C LYS A 134 13.32 -0.83 -23.72
N ILE A 135 12.67 -1.61 -22.87
CA ILE A 135 12.21 -2.96 -23.21
C ILE A 135 11.00 -2.86 -24.16
N LEU A 136 11.21 -3.16 -25.44
CA LEU A 136 10.22 -2.93 -26.51
C LEU A 136 9.08 -3.96 -26.54
N ASP A 137 9.27 -5.13 -25.93
CA ASP A 137 8.32 -6.24 -25.92
C ASP A 137 7.54 -6.36 -24.60
N ALA A 138 7.67 -5.37 -23.70
CA ALA A 138 7.14 -5.45 -22.34
C ALA A 138 6.10 -4.37 -22.02
N GLY A 139 5.15 -4.77 -21.17
CA GLY A 139 4.32 -3.87 -20.38
C GLY A 139 4.59 -4.02 -18.88
N ALA A 140 4.10 -3.09 -18.08
CA ALA A 140 4.06 -3.18 -16.63
C ALA A 140 2.62 -3.05 -16.14
N ILE A 141 2.29 -3.76 -15.05
CA ILE A 141 1.05 -3.51 -14.31
C ILE A 141 1.37 -2.60 -13.14
N ALA A 142 0.83 -1.38 -13.14
CA ALA A 142 1.03 -0.43 -12.05
C ALA A 142 -0.10 0.60 -11.96
N SER A 143 0.07 1.58 -11.07
CA SER A 143 -0.85 2.70 -10.93
C SER A 143 -0.80 3.62 -12.16
N LYS A 144 -1.89 4.35 -12.40
CA LYS A 144 -1.92 5.44 -13.39
C LYS A 144 -0.83 6.50 -13.12
N ASN A 145 -0.61 6.85 -11.85
CA ASN A 145 0.42 7.80 -11.44
C ASN A 145 1.83 7.36 -11.84
N ALA A 146 2.13 6.05 -11.85
CA ALA A 146 3.43 5.58 -12.32
C ALA A 146 3.60 5.83 -13.83
N ALA A 147 2.55 5.68 -14.63
CA ALA A 147 2.60 6.01 -16.06
C ALA A 147 2.89 7.50 -16.27
N ASP A 148 2.19 8.37 -15.55
CA ASP A 148 2.35 9.82 -15.62
C ASP A 148 3.76 10.24 -15.18
N PHE A 149 4.23 9.73 -14.04
CA PHE A 149 5.55 10.06 -13.48
C PHE A 149 6.69 9.67 -14.43
N TYR A 150 6.64 8.48 -15.03
CA TYR A 150 7.68 7.99 -15.93
C TYR A 150 7.48 8.38 -17.41
N ASN A 151 6.46 9.19 -17.72
CA ASN A 151 6.07 9.56 -19.09
C ASN A 151 5.95 8.31 -19.99
N MET A 152 5.09 7.39 -19.55
CA MET A 152 4.80 6.11 -20.19
C MET A 152 3.36 6.10 -20.70
N LYS A 153 3.06 5.19 -21.63
CA LYS A 153 1.73 5.09 -22.24
C LYS A 153 0.90 4.03 -21.53
N ILE A 154 -0.32 4.40 -21.14
CA ILE A 154 -1.34 3.45 -20.68
C ILE A 154 -2.01 2.84 -21.91
N LEU A 155 -2.05 1.50 -21.96
CA LEU A 155 -2.78 0.75 -22.99
C LEU A 155 -4.22 0.45 -22.56
N ASP A 156 -4.39 0.00 -21.32
CA ASP A 156 -5.68 -0.32 -20.74
C ASP A 156 -5.69 0.08 -19.25
N GLU A 157 -6.84 0.55 -18.77
CA GLU A 157 -7.10 0.91 -17.37
C GLU A 157 -8.07 -0.07 -16.73
N ASN A 158 -7.98 -0.25 -15.40
CA ASN A 158 -8.87 -1.08 -14.59
C ASN A 158 -8.84 -2.57 -15.02
N ILE A 159 -7.63 -3.10 -15.18
CA ILE A 159 -7.38 -4.47 -15.65
C ILE A 159 -7.45 -5.52 -14.53
N GLU A 160 -7.67 -5.10 -13.30
CA GLU A 160 -7.82 -5.99 -12.15
C GLU A 160 -9.07 -6.87 -12.23
N ASP A 161 -8.95 -8.10 -11.74
CA ASP A 161 -10.01 -9.10 -11.74
C ASP A 161 -11.16 -8.71 -10.79
N ARG A 162 -10.88 -7.94 -9.74
CA ARG A 162 -11.85 -7.49 -8.73
C ARG A 162 -11.83 -5.97 -8.59
N LYS A 163 -12.96 -5.32 -8.92
CA LYS A 163 -13.09 -3.84 -8.88
C LYS A 163 -13.16 -3.23 -7.47
N ASN A 164 -13.46 -4.04 -6.46
CA ASN A 164 -13.51 -3.62 -5.06
C ASN A 164 -12.17 -3.94 -4.37
N ASN A 165 -11.11 -3.32 -4.87
CA ASN A 165 -9.76 -3.43 -4.33
C ASN A 165 -9.39 -2.13 -3.61
N PHE A 166 -9.27 -2.19 -2.29
CA PHE A 166 -8.90 -1.05 -1.47
C PHE A 166 -7.76 -1.42 -0.55
N THR A 167 -6.79 -0.52 -0.42
CA THR A 167 -5.75 -0.61 0.59
C THR A 167 -5.99 0.49 1.62
N ARG A 168 -6.00 0.10 2.90
CA ARG A 168 -6.02 0.99 4.04
C ARG A 168 -4.58 1.35 4.40
N PHE A 169 -4.31 2.64 4.50
CA PHE A 169 -3.04 3.19 4.94
C PHE A 169 -3.20 3.91 6.26
N LEU A 170 -2.18 3.84 7.10
CA LEU A 170 -2.07 4.58 8.36
C LEU A 170 -1.07 5.72 8.18
N VAL A 171 -1.34 6.82 8.86
CA VAL A 171 -0.43 7.95 8.99
C VAL A 171 0.22 7.88 10.36
N LEU A 172 1.54 7.78 10.39
CA LEU A 172 2.35 7.74 11.61
C LEU A 172 3.05 9.08 11.81
N SER A 173 2.88 9.70 12.98
CA SER A 173 3.55 10.95 13.34
C SER A 173 3.48 11.22 14.85
N ASP A 174 4.21 12.23 15.33
CA ASP A 174 4.10 12.73 16.71
C ASP A 174 3.03 13.83 16.87
N GLN A 175 2.30 14.17 15.81
CA GLN A 175 1.32 15.24 15.88
C GLN A 175 0.17 14.87 16.82
N GLU A 176 -0.14 15.79 17.74
CA GLU A 176 -1.37 15.69 18.52
C GLU A 176 -2.57 15.93 17.61
N THR A 177 -3.58 15.07 17.75
CA THR A 177 -4.84 15.18 17.01
C THR A 177 -5.96 15.51 17.99
N SER A 178 -6.88 16.37 17.55
CA SER A 178 -8.09 16.68 18.31
C SER A 178 -9.22 15.70 17.95
N PRO A 179 -10.10 15.34 18.90
CA PRO A 179 -11.24 14.46 18.61
C PRO A 179 -12.13 14.99 17.48
N THR A 180 -12.48 14.13 16.53
CA THR A 180 -13.28 14.49 15.34
C THR A 180 -14.72 14.01 15.43
N LYS A 181 -15.08 13.24 16.47
CA LYS A 181 -16.36 12.51 16.63
C LYS A 181 -16.55 11.34 15.65
N LYS A 182 -15.58 11.11 14.76
CA LYS A 182 -15.52 9.95 13.85
C LYS A 182 -14.15 9.29 13.99
N ASP A 183 -13.80 9.04 15.25
CA ASP A 183 -12.48 8.60 15.64
C ASP A 183 -12.40 7.07 15.65
N ARG A 184 -11.21 6.55 15.33
CA ARG A 184 -10.85 5.17 15.57
C ARG A 184 -9.66 5.12 16.50
N THR A 185 -9.65 4.13 17.37
CA THR A 185 -8.51 3.80 18.20
C THR A 185 -7.97 2.45 17.76
N SER A 186 -6.68 2.40 17.46
CA SER A 186 -5.95 1.16 17.22
C SER A 186 -5.13 0.84 18.46
N MET A 187 -5.16 -0.43 18.89
CA MET A 187 -4.39 -0.90 20.02
C MET A 187 -3.88 -2.31 19.74
N ILE A 188 -2.68 -2.60 20.23
CA ILE A 188 -2.10 -3.94 20.22
C ILE A 188 -1.87 -4.32 21.67
N PHE A 189 -2.25 -5.55 22.05
CA PHE A 189 -2.14 -6.03 23.42
C PHE A 189 -1.91 -7.54 23.45
N GLY A 190 -1.17 -8.01 24.44
CA GLY A 190 -0.93 -9.44 24.67
C GLY A 190 -1.97 -10.04 25.61
N LEU A 191 -2.37 -11.30 25.35
CA LEU A 191 -3.25 -12.07 26.23
C LEU A 191 -2.58 -13.38 26.65
N LYS A 192 -2.99 -13.91 27.81
CA LYS A 192 -2.67 -15.29 28.16
C LYS A 192 -3.35 -16.23 27.17
N HIS A 193 -2.66 -17.29 26.76
CA HIS A 193 -3.21 -18.29 25.86
C HIS A 193 -4.07 -19.31 26.64
N THR A 194 -5.25 -18.86 27.07
CA THR A 194 -6.22 -19.68 27.81
C THR A 194 -7.64 -19.49 27.27
N PRO A 195 -8.52 -20.51 27.33
CA PRO A 195 -9.91 -20.37 26.88
C PRO A 195 -10.62 -19.19 27.54
N GLY A 196 -11.33 -18.39 26.75
CA GLY A 196 -12.10 -17.24 27.21
C GLY A 196 -11.32 -15.91 27.29
N SER A 197 -9.98 -15.90 27.17
CA SER A 197 -9.20 -14.67 27.34
C SER A 197 -9.55 -13.57 26.34
N LEU A 198 -9.72 -13.89 25.05
CA LEU A 198 -10.14 -12.91 24.05
C LEU A 198 -11.60 -12.47 24.25
N PHE A 199 -12.47 -13.41 24.66
CA PHE A 199 -13.88 -13.14 24.92
C PHE A 199 -14.04 -12.08 26.02
N SER A 200 -13.30 -12.19 27.13
CA SER A 200 -13.32 -11.20 28.21
C SER A 200 -13.00 -9.79 27.71
N VAL A 201 -12.03 -9.65 26.79
CA VAL A 201 -11.68 -8.33 26.23
C VAL A 201 -12.79 -7.78 25.34
N ILE A 202 -13.33 -8.60 24.43
CA ILE A 202 -14.42 -8.18 23.54
C ILE A 202 -15.66 -7.78 24.34
N GLN A 203 -15.92 -8.47 25.45
CA GLN A 203 -17.04 -8.19 26.34
C GLN A 203 -17.01 -6.76 26.89
N GLU A 204 -15.83 -6.22 27.24
CA GLU A 204 -15.67 -4.85 27.73
C GLU A 204 -16.07 -3.80 26.68
N PHE A 205 -15.68 -4.00 25.41
CA PHE A 205 -16.09 -3.12 24.31
C PHE A 205 -17.60 -3.15 24.11
N ASN A 206 -18.20 -4.34 24.13
CA ASN A 206 -19.65 -4.50 23.99
C ASN A 206 -20.42 -3.83 25.15
N ASN A 207 -19.98 -4.02 26.40
CA ASN A 207 -20.58 -3.39 27.57
C ASN A 207 -20.52 -1.85 27.49
N SER A 208 -19.44 -1.33 26.92
CA SER A 208 -19.22 0.10 26.70
C SER A 208 -19.88 0.64 25.42
N LYS A 209 -20.57 -0.22 24.64
CA LYS A 209 -21.17 0.11 23.34
C LYS A 209 -20.16 0.69 22.33
N ILE A 210 -18.92 0.21 22.39
CA ILE A 210 -17.85 0.59 21.47
C ILE A 210 -17.79 -0.45 20.35
N ASN A 211 -17.96 -0.01 19.11
CA ASN A 211 -17.91 -0.88 17.95
C ASN A 211 -16.46 -1.23 17.57
N LEU A 212 -16.16 -2.52 17.43
CA LEU A 212 -14.88 -3.00 16.90
C LEU A 212 -14.97 -3.08 15.38
N THR A 213 -14.04 -2.41 14.68
CA THR A 213 -13.99 -2.47 13.20
C THR A 213 -12.93 -3.43 12.66
N LYS A 214 -12.04 -3.94 13.52
CA LYS A 214 -11.03 -4.92 13.19
C LYS A 214 -10.60 -5.68 14.45
N ILE A 215 -10.38 -6.99 14.29
CA ILE A 215 -9.77 -7.85 15.31
C ILE A 215 -8.91 -8.88 14.58
N GLU A 216 -7.71 -9.11 15.07
CA GLU A 216 -6.72 -10.01 14.47
C GLU A 216 -5.87 -10.61 15.59
N SER A 217 -5.55 -11.90 15.46
CA SER A 217 -4.83 -12.69 16.46
C SER A 217 -3.75 -13.52 15.80
#